data_AF-A0A2Z5YXS1-F1
#
_entry.id   AF-A0A2Z5YXS1-F1
#
_cell.length_a   1.000
_cell.length_b   1.000
_cell.length_c   1.000
_cell.angle_alpha   90.00
_cell.angle_beta   90.00
_cell.angle_gamma   90.00
#
_symmetry.space_group_name_H-M   'P 1'
#
loop_
_entity.id
_entity.type
_entity.pdbx_description
1 polymer ?
#
loop_
_entity_poly.entity_id
_entity_poly.type
_entity_poly.pdbx_seq_one_letter_code
_entity_poly.pdbx_strand_id
1 'polypeptide(L)' 'MPKSLRLGAPLVGIVFLLLAVFKFLTGHNWIVWLILAFLFGGFRFFFDKAEKEPEA' A
#
# COMPACT_ATOMS: atom_id res chain seq x y z
N MET A 1 11.60 15.48 14.67
CA MET A 1 11.48 14.01 14.51
C MET A 1 12.10 13.62 13.18
N PRO A 2 12.99 12.60 13.11
CA PRO A 2 13.73 12.29 11.89
C PRO A 2 12.77 11.91 10.76
N LYS A 3 12.88 12.62 9.63
CA LYS A 3 12.02 12.55 8.43
C LYS A 3 12.16 11.23 7.64
N SER A 4 12.63 10.15 8.25
CA SER A 4 13.05 8.91 7.58
C SER A 4 11.96 7.83 7.52
N LEU A 5 10.85 7.97 8.23
CA LEU A 5 9.74 7.00 8.22
C LEU A 5 8.78 7.13 7.03
N ARG A 6 8.88 8.21 6.23
CA ARG A 6 7.92 8.48 5.14
C ARG A 6 8.17 7.68 3.84
N LEU A 7 9.33 7.03 3.69
CA LEU A 7 9.74 6.34 2.45
C LEU A 7 9.59 4.81 2.48
N GLY A 8 9.61 4.17 3.66
CA GLY A 8 9.53 2.70 3.76
C GLY A 8 8.11 2.14 3.55
N ALA A 9 7.08 2.89 3.97
CA ALA A 9 5.68 2.44 3.92
C ALA A 9 5.11 2.23 2.49
N PRO A 10 5.33 3.10 1.49
CA PRO A 10 4.77 2.88 0.16
C PRO A 10 5.40 1.68 -0.58
N LEU A 11 6.66 1.36 -0.28
CA LEU A 11 7.35 0.22 -0.88
C LEU A 11 6.69 -1.11 -0.50
N VAL A 12 6.21 -1.21 0.75
CA VAL A 12 5.53 -2.40 1.26
C VAL A 12 4.25 -2.71 0.46
N GLY A 13 3.42 -1.70 0.16
CA GLY A 13 2.22 -1.90 -0.65
C GLY A 13 2.50 -2.41 -2.07
N ILE A 14 3.56 -1.90 -2.70
CA ILE A 14 3.98 -2.33 -4.05
C ILE A 14 4.46 -3.79 -4.03
N VAL A 15 5.23 -4.18 -3.01
CA VAL A 15 5.71 -5.56 -2.85
C VAL A 15 4.53 -6.54 -2.67
N PHE A 16 3.54 -6.18 -1.84
CA PHE A 16 2.34 -6.99 -1.68
C PHE A 16 1.51 -7.09 -2.96
N LEU A 17 1.44 -6.01 -3.76
CA LEU A 17 0.75 -6.02 -5.05
C LEU A 17 1.42 -6.99 -6.04
N LEU A 18 2.75 -6.94 -6.15
CA LEU A 18 3.52 -7.87 -6.99
C LEU A 18 3.33 -9.33 -6.56
N LEU A 19 3.34 -9.60 -5.25
CA LEU A 19 3.06 -10.91 -4.69
C LEU A 19 1.64 -11.39 -4.99
N ALA A 20 0.65 -10.49 -4.94
CA ALA A 20 -0.73 -10.81 -5.29
C ALA A 20 -0.86 -11.23 -6.75
N VAL A 21 -0.23 -10.50 -7.67
CA VAL A 21 -0.22 -10.85 -9.10
C VAL A 21 0.49 -12.19 -9.32
N PHE A 22 1.64 -12.40 -8.68
CA PHE A 22 2.36 -13.67 -8.79
C PHE A 22 1.54 -14.85 -8.23
N LYS A 23 0.87 -14.66 -7.09
CA LYS A 23 -0.01 -15.67 -6.47
C LYS A 23 -1.27 -15.94 -7.29
N PHE A 24 -1.78 -14.92 -8.00
CA PHE A 24 -2.89 -15.05 -8.91
C PHE A 24 -2.53 -15.94 -10.11
N LEU A 25 -1.36 -15.70 -10.71
CA LEU A 25 -0.85 -16.50 -11.83
C LEU A 25 -0.52 -17.94 -11.43
N THR A 26 -0.12 -18.17 -10.17
CA THR A 26 0.17 -19.51 -9.64
C THR A 26 -1.08 -20.24 -9.11
N GLY A 27 -2.27 -19.64 -9.18
CA GLY A 27 -3.53 -20.27 -8.76
C GLY A 27 -3.65 -20.53 -7.26
N HIS A 28 -2.82 -19.87 -6.44
CA HIS A 28 -2.83 -19.99 -4.98
C HIS A 28 -3.69 -18.89 -4.34
N ASN A 29 -3.71 -18.81 -3.00
CA ASN A 29 -4.50 -17.85 -2.21
C ASN A 29 -4.12 -16.37 -2.47
N TRP A 30 -4.37 -15.85 -3.66
CA TRP A 30 -4.00 -14.51 -4.14
C TRP A 30 -4.84 -13.40 -3.50
N ILE A 31 -6.08 -13.72 -3.10
CA ILE A 31 -7.01 -12.79 -2.46
C ILE A 31 -6.42 -12.18 -1.19
N VAL A 32 -5.76 -12.98 -0.35
CA VAL A 32 -5.14 -12.48 0.89
C VAL A 32 -4.06 -11.44 0.57
N TRP A 33 -3.20 -11.74 -0.39
CA TRP A 33 -2.13 -10.84 -0.82
C TRP A 33 -2.69 -9.56 -1.46
N LEU A 34 -3.80 -9.67 -2.20
CA LEU A 34 -4.48 -8.51 -2.80
C LEU A 34 -5.10 -7.61 -1.73
N ILE A 35 -5.77 -8.19 -0.74
CA ILE A 35 -6.34 -7.43 0.39
C ILE A 35 -5.22 -6.71 1.15
N LEU A 36 -4.09 -7.38 1.41
CA LEU A 36 -2.92 -6.74 2.02
C LEU A 36 -2.38 -5.60 1.15
N ALA A 37 -2.21 -5.82 -0.15
CA ALA A 37 -1.77 -4.77 -1.07
C ALA A 37 -2.71 -3.55 -1.06
N PHE A 38 -4.01 -3.78 -0.97
CA PHE A 38 -5.01 -2.72 -0.88
C PHE A 38 -4.97 -1.99 0.48
N LEU A 39 -4.86 -2.72 1.58
CA LEU A 39 -4.76 -2.14 2.92
C LEU A 39 -3.47 -1.33 3.12
N PHE A 40 -2.34 -1.81 2.60
CA PHE A 40 -1.06 -1.12 2.76
C PHE A 40 -0.78 -0.09 1.65
N GLY A 41 -1.32 -0.27 0.45
CA GLY A 41 -1.15 0.64 -0.69
C GLY A 41 -2.27 1.69 -0.83
N GLY A 42 -3.53 1.30 -0.66
CA GLY A 42 -4.70 2.17 -0.87
C GLY A 42 -5.00 3.12 0.29
N PHE A 43 -4.81 2.66 1.54
CA PHE A 43 -5.05 3.49 2.73
C PHE A 43 -4.09 4.70 2.81
N ARG A 44 -2.90 4.59 2.22
CA ARG A 44 -1.91 5.68 2.14
C ARG A 44 -2.39 6.85 1.28
N PHE A 45 -3.09 6.58 0.17
CA PHE A 45 -3.57 7.63 -0.73
C PHE A 45 -4.62 8.53 -0.06
N PHE A 46 -5.41 7.97 0.87
CA PHE A 46 -6.35 8.73 1.69
C PHE A 46 -5.67 9.58 2.78
N PHE A 47 -4.62 9.06 3.42
CA PHE A 47 -3.91 9.81 4.48
C PHE A 47 -2.99 10.92 3.94
N ASP A 48 -2.34 10.73 2.78
CA ASP A 48 -1.46 11.77 2.19
C ASP A 48 -2.27 12.96 1.64
N LYS A 49 -3.52 12.72 1.21
CA LYS A 49 -4.43 13.75 0.75
C LYS A 49 -5.01 14.58 1.90
N ALA A 50 -5.19 13.99 3.09
CA ALA A 50 -5.70 14.68 4.28
C ALA A 50 -4.72 15.71 4.87
N GLU A 51 -3.41 15.59 4.63
CA GLU A 51 -2.40 16.59 5.05
C GLU A 51 -2.37 17.82 4.13
N LYS A 52 -3.04 17.77 2.96
CA LYS A 52 -3.02 18.80 1.91
C LYS A 52 -4.30 19.63 1.76
N GLU A 53 -5.22 19.56 2.71
CA GLU A 53 -6.33 20.50 2.80
C GLU A 53 -6.13 21.42 4.00
N PRO A 54 -5.26 22.45 3.88
CA PRO A 54 -5.35 23.59 4.77
C PRO A 54 -6.64 24.34 4.41
N GLU A 55 -7.49 24.51 5.41
CA GLU A 55 -8.62 25.44 5.52
C GLU A 55 -8.82 26.37 4.31
N ALA A 56 -9.89 26.13 3.55
CA ALA A 56 -10.49 27.11 2.65
C ALA A 56 -11.29 28.16 3.44
#